data_AF-A0A6A7BRT9-F1
#
_entry.id   AF-A0A6A7BRT9-F1
#
_cell.length_a   1.000
_cell.length_b   1.000
_cell.length_c   1.000
_cell.angle_alpha   90.00
_cell.angle_beta   90.00
_cell.angle_gamma   90.00
#
_symmetry.space_group_name_H-M   'P 1'
#
loop_
_entity.id
_entity.type
_entity.pdbx_description
1 polymer ?
#
loop_
_entity_poly.entity_id
_entity_poly.type
_entity_poly.pdbx_seq_one_letter_code
_entity_poly.pdbx_strand_id
1 'polypeptide(L)'
;MDHTQQTTTPPQPAVSKPTKSADTAEDAKDPVSLLIEINVELLAEVNKLQIEGKGGATSNQQVAQLRAQGLPGDLAAPEYIDVLRRVQANLAFLVARAQQQQGKQPQGQGASSQAEMIRKVIMMGPPIHMAHLADRYRELKEKFDEGLG
;
A
#
# COMPACT_ATOMS: atom_id res chain seq x y z
N MET A 1 -16.06 73.78 29.51
CA MET A 1 -16.06 72.92 28.32
C MET A 1 -14.73 73.11 27.64
N ASP A 2 -13.78 72.22 27.93
CA ASP A 2 -12.51 72.13 27.23
C ASP A 2 -12.13 70.65 27.18
N HIS A 3 -11.72 70.20 25.99
CA HIS A 3 -11.69 68.78 25.59
C HIS A 3 -10.31 68.17 25.83
N THR A 4 -10.23 67.09 26.61
CA THR A 4 -9.02 66.27 26.79
C THR A 4 -8.90 65.23 25.66
N GLN A 5 -7.78 65.22 24.95
CA GLN A 5 -7.43 64.19 23.95
C GLN A 5 -6.41 63.17 24.49
N GLN A 6 -6.56 61.93 23.99
CA GLN A 6 -5.57 60.83 23.82
C GLN A 6 -4.96 60.09 25.03
N THR A 7 -5.15 58.77 25.08
CA THR A 7 -4.18 57.75 24.57
C THR A 7 -4.68 56.33 24.86
N THR A 8 -4.60 55.44 23.87
CA THR A 8 -4.91 54.01 23.95
C THR A 8 -3.61 53.21 24.07
N THR A 9 -3.58 52.20 24.94
CA THR A 9 -2.56 51.13 24.93
C THR A 9 -3.16 49.85 25.53
N PRO A 10 -3.14 48.71 24.83
CA PRO A 10 -3.22 47.40 25.46
C PRO A 10 -1.84 46.70 25.50
N PRO A 11 -1.55 45.87 26.52
CA PRO A 11 -0.26 45.23 26.69
C PRO A 11 -0.14 43.91 25.89
N GLN A 12 1.07 43.66 25.41
CA GLN A 12 1.55 42.37 24.94
C GLN A 12 1.92 41.47 26.15
N PRO A 13 1.82 40.14 26.02
CA PRO A 13 3.00 39.34 26.33
C PRO A 13 3.30 38.27 25.26
N ALA A 14 4.57 37.85 25.27
CA ALA A 14 5.32 37.19 24.20
C ALA A 14 5.27 35.64 24.20
N VAL A 15 5.93 35.09 23.17
CA VAL A 15 6.51 33.72 22.96
C VAL A 15 5.53 32.54 22.84
N SER A 16 5.53 31.76 21.74
CA SER A 16 6.63 30.88 21.30
C SER A 16 6.45 30.40 19.83
N LYS A 17 7.57 30.16 19.12
CA LYS A 17 7.64 29.38 17.85
C LYS A 17 7.27 27.91 18.09
N PRO A 18 6.76 27.16 17.09
CA PRO A 18 7.62 26.49 16.08
C PRO A 18 7.07 26.65 14.63
N THR A 19 7.87 27.11 13.68
CA THR A 19 8.47 26.29 12.60
C THR A 19 7.65 25.07 12.14
N LYS A 20 7.08 25.16 10.93
CA LYS A 20 7.33 24.16 9.88
C LYS A 20 7.46 24.85 8.52
N SER A 21 8.70 24.99 8.08
CA SER A 21 9.02 24.93 6.66
C SER A 21 8.53 23.59 6.11
N ALA A 22 7.89 23.58 4.95
CA ALA A 22 7.82 22.41 4.09
C ALA A 22 7.67 22.85 2.63
N ASP A 23 8.61 23.69 2.20
CA ASP A 23 9.05 23.69 0.80
C ASP A 23 10.03 22.51 0.66
N THR A 24 9.49 21.28 0.63
CA THR A 24 10.15 20.04 0.23
C THR A 24 9.08 18.96 0.05
N ALA A 25 8.21 19.11 -0.96
CA ALA A 25 7.21 18.09 -1.29
C ALA A 25 7.47 17.46 -2.67
N GLU A 26 8.72 17.46 -3.13
CA GLU A 26 9.09 16.87 -4.42
C GLU A 26 9.41 15.36 -4.35
N ASP A 27 9.42 14.73 -3.16
CA ASP A 27 9.81 13.31 -3.00
C ASP A 27 8.89 12.44 -2.14
N ALA A 28 7.71 12.93 -1.75
CA ALA A 28 6.74 12.09 -1.03
C ALA A 28 5.85 11.34 -2.03
N LYS A 29 6.38 10.30 -2.70
CA LYS A 29 5.52 9.37 -3.46
C LYS A 29 4.44 8.83 -2.53
N ASP A 30 3.17 9.02 -2.92
CA ASP A 30 2.03 8.48 -2.19
C ASP A 30 2.17 6.94 -2.10
N PRO A 31 1.82 6.32 -0.96
CA PRO A 31 1.97 4.87 -0.77
C PRO A 31 1.19 4.04 -1.81
N VAL A 32 0.10 4.57 -2.40
CA VAL A 32 -0.58 3.93 -3.54
C VAL A 32 0.34 3.90 -4.75
N SER A 33 0.98 5.02 -5.09
CA SER A 33 1.88 5.09 -6.25
C SER A 33 3.01 4.09 -6.13
N LEU A 34 3.65 3.99 -4.97
CA LEU A 34 4.71 3.01 -4.72
C LEU A 34 4.19 1.56 -4.79
N LEU A 35 2.99 1.28 -4.28
CA LEU A 35 2.37 -0.03 -4.38
C LEU A 35 2.07 -0.40 -5.84
N ILE A 36 1.65 0.55 -6.67
CA ILE A 36 1.43 0.33 -8.11
C ILE A 36 2.76 0.04 -8.82
N GLU A 37 3.82 0.81 -8.53
CA GLU A 37 5.17 0.56 -9.08
C GLU A 37 5.66 -0.86 -8.75
N ILE A 38 5.49 -1.31 -7.50
CA ILE A 38 5.82 -2.69 -7.09
C ILE A 38 4.98 -3.71 -7.87
N ASN A 39 3.68 -3.46 -8.06
CA ASN A 39 2.83 -4.39 -8.83
C ASN A 39 3.25 -4.52 -10.29
N VAL A 40 3.72 -3.45 -10.93
CA VAL A 40 4.23 -3.52 -12.31
C VAL A 40 5.39 -4.50 -12.41
N GLU A 41 6.33 -4.46 -11.46
CA GLU A 41 7.45 -5.40 -11.45
C GLU A 41 7.03 -6.84 -11.13
N LEU A 42 6.14 -7.02 -10.14
CA LEU A 42 5.60 -8.35 -9.83
C LEU A 42 4.87 -8.94 -11.03
N LEU A 43 4.07 -8.15 -11.75
CA LEU A 43 3.36 -8.60 -12.95
C LEU A 43 4.30 -8.95 -14.10
N ALA A 44 5.39 -8.20 -14.27
CA ALA A 44 6.44 -8.53 -15.23
C ALA A 44 7.07 -9.90 -14.90
N GLU A 45 7.33 -10.18 -13.62
CA GLU A 45 7.87 -11.48 -13.20
C GLU A 45 6.84 -12.62 -13.34
N VAL A 46 5.56 -12.38 -13.04
CA VAL A 46 4.48 -13.35 -13.33
C VAL A 46 4.51 -13.74 -14.80
N ASN A 47 4.61 -12.76 -15.70
CA ASN A 47 4.65 -13.01 -17.14
C ASN A 47 5.90 -13.82 -17.54
N LYS A 48 7.08 -13.41 -17.04
CA LYS A 48 8.34 -14.14 -17.26
C LYS A 48 8.24 -15.60 -16.81
N LEU A 49 7.75 -15.85 -15.60
CA LEU A 49 7.60 -17.21 -15.05
C LEU A 49 6.57 -18.04 -15.83
N GLN A 50 5.52 -17.43 -16.38
CA GLN A 50 4.59 -18.13 -17.28
C GLN A 50 5.26 -18.53 -18.59
N ILE A 51 6.06 -17.65 -19.19
CA ILE A 51 6.83 -17.95 -20.42
C ILE A 51 7.83 -19.08 -20.17
N GLU A 52 8.44 -19.12 -18.98
CA GLU A 52 9.32 -20.22 -18.53
C GLU A 52 8.58 -21.54 -18.25
N GLY A 53 7.25 -21.57 -18.38
CA GLY A 53 6.44 -22.76 -18.10
C GLY A 53 6.25 -23.06 -16.61
N LYS A 54 6.55 -22.10 -15.74
CA LYS A 54 6.42 -22.21 -14.28
C LYS A 54 5.07 -21.72 -13.74
N GLY A 55 4.21 -21.22 -14.62
CA GLY A 55 2.82 -20.89 -14.29
C GLY A 55 1.96 -22.15 -14.10
N GLY A 56 0.76 -21.95 -13.57
CA GLY A 56 -0.18 -23.06 -13.35
C GLY A 56 -1.10 -22.82 -12.16
N ALA A 57 -1.64 -23.91 -11.65
CA ALA A 57 -2.48 -23.90 -10.47
C ALA A 57 -1.67 -23.55 -9.22
N THR A 58 -2.22 -22.71 -8.35
CA THR A 58 -1.56 -22.23 -7.13
C THR A 58 -1.84 -23.08 -5.90
N SER A 59 -2.73 -24.08 -6.01
CA SER A 59 -3.06 -25.01 -4.94
C SER A 59 -3.47 -26.37 -5.51
N ASN A 60 -3.32 -27.42 -4.70
CA ASN A 60 -3.79 -28.76 -5.05
C ASN A 60 -5.31 -28.81 -5.27
N GLN A 61 -6.08 -27.97 -4.58
CA GLN A 61 -7.52 -27.86 -4.82
C GLN A 61 -7.80 -27.31 -6.22
N GLN A 62 -7.06 -26.28 -6.64
CA GLN A 62 -7.20 -25.70 -7.98
C GLN A 62 -6.75 -26.69 -9.06
N VAL A 63 -5.69 -27.47 -8.81
CA VAL A 63 -5.28 -28.59 -9.66
C VAL A 63 -6.42 -29.59 -9.87
N ALA A 64 -7.03 -30.08 -8.78
CA ALA A 64 -8.12 -31.03 -8.85
C ALA A 64 -9.34 -30.46 -9.61
N GLN A 65 -9.64 -29.18 -9.39
CA GLN A 65 -10.74 -28.48 -10.06
C GLN A 65 -10.49 -28.28 -11.56
N LEU A 66 -9.25 -28.00 -11.98
CA LEU A 66 -8.88 -27.90 -13.39
C LEU A 66 -8.94 -29.26 -14.09
N ARG A 67 -8.42 -30.31 -13.45
CA ARG A 67 -8.51 -31.68 -13.97
C ARG A 67 -9.95 -32.16 -14.12
N ALA A 68 -10.81 -31.84 -13.15
CA ALA A 68 -12.24 -32.15 -13.24
C ALA A 68 -12.94 -31.45 -14.43
N GLN A 69 -12.39 -30.34 -14.92
CA GLN A 69 -12.87 -29.60 -16.09
C GLN A 69 -12.15 -30.00 -17.39
N GLY A 70 -11.27 -31.01 -17.35
CA GLY A 70 -10.47 -31.42 -18.50
C GLY A 70 -9.40 -30.39 -18.91
N LEU A 71 -9.08 -29.44 -18.04
CA LEU A 71 -8.05 -28.42 -18.24
C LEU A 71 -6.69 -28.90 -17.68
N PRO A 72 -5.56 -28.35 -18.19
CA PRO A 72 -4.25 -28.58 -17.59
C PRO A 72 -4.25 -28.18 -16.12
N GLY A 73 -3.83 -29.09 -15.25
CA GLY A 73 -3.86 -28.94 -13.80
C GLY A 73 -2.48 -29.16 -13.21
N ASP A 74 -1.46 -28.53 -13.79
CA ASP A 74 -0.10 -28.58 -13.27
C ASP A 74 0.05 -27.55 -12.15
N LEU A 75 0.75 -27.96 -11.08
CA LEU A 75 1.05 -27.08 -9.98
C LEU A 75 2.14 -26.09 -10.43
N ALA A 76 1.89 -24.80 -10.20
CA ALA A 76 2.87 -23.77 -10.49
C ALA A 76 4.13 -23.90 -9.63
N ALA A 77 5.23 -23.35 -10.11
CA ALA A 77 6.47 -23.31 -9.35
C ALA A 77 6.34 -22.43 -8.10
N PRO A 78 7.09 -22.71 -7.02
CA PRO A 78 7.02 -21.95 -5.78
C PRO A 78 7.22 -20.44 -5.98
N GLU A 79 8.17 -20.04 -6.83
CA GLU A 79 8.44 -18.64 -7.14
C GLU A 79 7.24 -17.94 -7.79
N TYR A 80 6.52 -18.63 -8.70
CA TYR A 80 5.33 -18.09 -9.34
C TYR A 80 4.21 -17.87 -8.34
N ILE A 81 3.97 -18.86 -7.47
CA ILE A 81 2.96 -18.77 -6.42
C ILE A 81 3.26 -17.60 -5.49
N ASP A 82 4.53 -17.42 -5.12
CA ASP A 82 4.98 -16.38 -4.21
C ASP A 82 4.78 -14.96 -4.76
N VAL A 83 5.08 -14.75 -6.05
CA VAL A 83 4.82 -13.47 -6.76
C VAL A 83 3.32 -13.24 -6.90
N LEU A 84 2.58 -14.24 -7.40
CA LEU A 84 1.14 -14.11 -7.66
C LEU A 84 0.36 -13.79 -6.39
N ARG A 85 0.73 -14.39 -5.26
CA ARG A 85 0.10 -14.12 -3.95
C ARG A 85 0.26 -12.66 -3.53
N ARG A 86 1.42 -12.04 -3.79
CA ARG A 86 1.65 -10.62 -3.48
C ARG A 86 0.86 -9.70 -4.39
N VAL A 87 0.81 -10.00 -5.70
CA VAL A 87 -0.02 -9.25 -6.65
C VAL A 87 -1.48 -9.27 -6.21
N GLN A 88 -2.04 -10.46 -5.93
CA GLN A 88 -3.43 -10.61 -5.48
C GLN A 88 -3.71 -9.79 -4.23
N ALA A 89 -2.79 -9.80 -3.27
CA ALA A 89 -3.00 -9.11 -2.01
C ALA A 89 -2.83 -7.59 -2.12
N ASN A 90 -1.89 -7.11 -2.95
CA ASN A 90 -1.75 -5.69 -3.27
C ASN A 90 -2.98 -5.15 -4.04
N LEU A 91 -3.53 -5.91 -4.99
CA LEU A 91 -4.74 -5.50 -5.72
C LEU A 91 -5.96 -5.49 -4.80
N ALA A 92 -6.09 -6.47 -3.89
CA ALA A 92 -7.16 -6.47 -2.90
C ALA A 92 -7.09 -5.23 -1.98
N PHE A 93 -5.89 -4.82 -1.55
CA PHE A 93 -5.66 -3.55 -0.85
C PHE A 93 -6.25 -2.38 -1.64
N LEU A 94 -5.89 -2.28 -2.93
CA LEU A 94 -6.17 -1.09 -3.74
C LEU A 94 -7.67 -0.92 -3.97
N VAL A 95 -8.35 -2.02 -4.29
CA VAL A 95 -9.80 -2.06 -4.42
C VAL A 95 -10.48 -1.61 -3.12
N ALA A 96 -10.00 -2.11 -1.98
CA ALA A 96 -10.62 -1.86 -0.70
C ALA A 96 -10.40 -0.40 -0.23
N ARG A 97 -9.24 0.20 -0.51
CA ARG A 97 -8.96 1.64 -0.29
C ARG A 97 -9.81 2.52 -1.22
N ALA A 98 -9.96 2.14 -2.50
CA ALA A 98 -10.78 2.88 -3.45
C ALA A 98 -12.27 2.91 -3.05
N GLN A 99 -12.79 1.81 -2.47
CA GLN A 99 -14.15 1.76 -1.94
C GLN A 99 -14.34 2.70 -0.73
N GLN A 100 -13.36 2.76 0.18
CA GLN A 100 -13.39 3.68 1.32
C GLN A 100 -13.42 5.14 0.88
N GLN A 101 -12.59 5.52 -0.10
CA GLN A 101 -12.55 6.89 -0.63
C GLN A 101 -13.86 7.32 -1.29
N GLN A 102 -14.65 6.39 -1.84
CA GLN A 102 -15.95 6.68 -2.43
C GLN A 102 -17.08 6.85 -1.40
N GLY A 103 -16.77 6.87 -0.10
CA GLY A 103 -17.77 6.93 0.97
C GLY A 103 -18.66 5.67 1.05
N LYS A 104 -18.34 4.64 0.26
CA LYS A 104 -18.93 3.30 0.36
C LYS A 104 -18.21 2.57 1.48
N GLN A 105 -18.38 3.09 2.69
CA GLN A 105 -17.86 2.45 3.88
C GLN A 105 -18.66 1.15 4.06
N PRO A 106 -18.03 -0.05 4.08
CA PRO A 106 -18.74 -1.23 4.51
C PRO A 106 -19.24 -0.95 5.92
N GLN A 107 -20.56 -0.91 6.09
CA GLN A 107 -21.21 -0.57 7.33
C GLN A 107 -20.98 -1.72 8.32
N GLY A 108 -19.86 -1.68 9.04
CA GLY A 108 -19.40 -2.71 9.95
C GLY A 108 -18.04 -2.38 10.56
N GLN A 109 -17.74 -2.93 11.73
CA GLN A 109 -16.58 -2.68 12.61
C GLN A 109 -15.17 -3.00 12.00
N GLY A 110 -15.00 -3.00 10.68
CA GLY A 110 -13.86 -3.58 9.95
C GLY A 110 -12.88 -2.61 9.25
N ALA A 111 -12.96 -1.29 9.47
CA ALA A 111 -11.96 -0.35 8.93
C ALA A 111 -10.55 -0.62 9.48
N SER A 112 -10.46 -1.07 10.73
CA SER A 112 -9.24 -1.58 11.37
C SER A 112 -8.73 -2.88 10.71
N SER A 113 -9.61 -3.81 10.33
CA SER A 113 -9.23 -5.02 9.58
C SER A 113 -8.67 -4.71 8.19
N GLN A 114 -9.12 -3.61 7.57
CA GLN A 114 -8.53 -2.93 6.41
C GLN A 114 -7.01 -2.82 6.55
N ALA A 115 -6.60 -1.90 7.43
CA ALA A 115 -5.22 -1.59 7.73
C ALA A 115 -4.40 -2.81 8.20
N GLU A 116 -5.01 -3.74 8.95
CA GLU A 116 -4.32 -4.98 9.35
C GLU A 116 -4.04 -5.94 8.19
N MET A 117 -4.97 -6.09 7.24
CA MET A 117 -4.78 -6.97 6.09
C MET A 117 -3.68 -6.45 5.17
N ILE A 118 -3.68 -5.13 4.97
CA ILE A 118 -2.65 -4.35 4.27
C ILE A 118 -1.29 -4.55 4.94
N ARG A 119 -1.24 -4.36 6.27
CA ARG A 119 -0.04 -4.57 7.07
C ARG A 119 0.48 -6.00 6.92
N LYS A 120 -0.41 -7.00 6.89
CA LYS A 120 -0.05 -8.40 6.63
C LYS A 120 0.61 -8.62 5.27
N VAL A 121 0.21 -7.90 4.22
CA VAL A 121 0.80 -8.03 2.89
C VAL A 121 2.17 -7.38 2.82
N ILE A 122 2.33 -6.20 3.43
CA ILE A 122 3.63 -5.51 3.56
C ILE A 122 4.60 -6.35 4.42
N MET A 123 4.08 -7.01 5.47
CA MET A 123 4.84 -7.89 6.37
C MET A 123 5.31 -9.20 5.70
N MET A 124 4.79 -9.56 4.52
CA MET A 124 5.26 -10.74 3.77
C MET A 124 6.59 -10.49 3.04
N GLY A 125 7.12 -9.25 3.03
CA GLY A 125 8.39 -8.88 2.38
C GLY A 125 8.37 -9.08 0.85
N PRO A 126 9.46 -8.77 0.13
CA PRO A 126 9.56 -9.08 -1.29
C PRO A 126 9.62 -10.60 -1.54
N PRO A 127 9.27 -11.10 -2.75
CA PRO A 127 9.58 -12.47 -3.14
C PRO A 127 11.06 -12.78 -2.96
N ILE A 128 11.41 -14.00 -2.53
CA ILE A 128 12.81 -14.36 -2.21
C ILE A 128 13.76 -14.14 -3.41
N HIS A 129 13.28 -14.41 -4.62
CA HIS A 129 14.05 -14.24 -5.86
C HIS A 129 14.03 -12.81 -6.42
N MET A 130 13.22 -11.91 -5.85
CA MET A 130 13.15 -10.49 -6.21
C MET A 130 13.65 -9.60 -5.08
N ALA A 131 14.84 -9.92 -4.55
CA ALA A 131 15.45 -9.19 -3.43
C ALA A 131 15.70 -7.71 -3.74
N HIS A 132 15.79 -7.32 -5.02
CA HIS A 132 15.95 -5.92 -5.43
C HIS A 132 14.73 -5.05 -5.09
N LEU A 133 13.58 -5.64 -4.79
CA LEU A 133 12.40 -4.93 -4.30
C LEU A 133 12.47 -4.60 -2.80
N ALA A 134 13.46 -5.11 -2.07
CA ALA A 134 13.53 -4.98 -0.61
C ALA A 134 13.47 -3.54 -0.11
N ASP A 135 14.19 -2.62 -0.76
CA ASP A 135 14.20 -1.21 -0.36
C ASP A 135 12.85 -0.55 -0.62
N ARG A 136 12.18 -0.87 -1.73
CA ARG A 136 10.83 -0.36 -2.02
C ARG A 136 9.78 -0.89 -1.04
N TYR A 137 9.89 -2.16 -0.64
CA TYR A 137 9.02 -2.71 0.41
C TYR A 137 9.27 -2.06 1.77
N ARG A 138 10.52 -1.67 2.07
CA ARG A 138 10.86 -0.93 3.28
C ARG A 138 10.26 0.47 3.26
N GLU A 139 10.49 1.22 2.18
CA GLU A 139 9.92 2.56 2.00
C GLU A 139 8.39 2.52 2.04
N LEU A 140 7.78 1.52 1.40
CA LEU A 140 6.34 1.31 1.44
C LEU A 140 5.86 1.13 2.89
N LYS A 141 6.56 0.31 3.68
CA LYS A 141 6.24 0.09 5.10
C LYS A 141 6.33 1.38 5.91
N GLU A 142 7.41 2.14 5.76
CA GLU A 142 7.62 3.40 6.47
C GLU A 142 6.51 4.41 6.16
N LYS A 143 6.17 4.58 4.88
CA LYS A 143 5.09 5.48 4.45
C LYS A 143 3.71 5.06 4.95
N PHE A 144 3.46 3.75 5.12
CA PHE A 144 2.22 3.25 5.71
C PHE A 144 2.13 3.52 7.21
N ASP A 145 3.23 3.35 7.94
CA ASP A 145 3.28 3.67 9.38
C ASP A 145 3.17 5.19 9.62
N GLU A 146 3.71 6.04 8.74
CA GLU A 146 3.62 7.50 8.84
C GLU A 146 2.23 8.07 8.51
N GLY A 147 1.50 7.47 7.57
CA GLY A 147 0.19 7.95 7.10
C GLY A 147 -1.02 7.48 7.90
N LEU A 148 -0.81 6.66 8.94
CA LEU A 148 -1.86 6.08 9.81
C LEU A 148 -1.90 6.71 11.22
N GLY A 149 -1.20 7.84 11.42
CA GLY A 149 -1.27 8.67 12.63
C GLY A 149 -2.44 9.63 12.64
#